data_AF-A0A524JY75-F1
#
_entry.id   AF-A0A524JY75-F1
#
_cell.length_a   1.000
_cell.length_b   1.000
_cell.length_c   1.000
_cell.angle_alpha   90.00
_cell.angle_beta   90.00
_cell.angle_gamma   90.00
#
_symmetry.space_group_name_H-M   'P 1'
#
loop_
_entity.id
_entity.type
_entity.pdbx_description
1 polymer ?
#
loop_
_entity_poly.entity_id
_entity_poly.type
_entity_poly.pdbx_seq_one_letter_code
_entity_poly.pdbx_strand_id
1 'polypeptide(L)'
;HADVIVCTGPITRQNRDRVVRIYEQVPDPKFVVAVGACAMSGCVYRGAYNTCGSIDQVLPVNAYIPGCPIRPDALIDGVVKLLNSL
;
A
#
# COMPACT_ATOMS: atom_id res chain seq x y z
N HIS A 1 -6.05 0.06 -17.82
CA HIS A 1 -6.92 0.58 -16.76
C HIS A 1 -6.60 -0.20 -15.51
N ALA A 2 -6.40 0.49 -14.39
CA ALA A 2 -6.16 -0.14 -13.10
C ALA A 2 -7.12 0.50 -12.10
N ASP A 3 -7.79 -0.32 -11.30
CA ASP A 3 -8.80 0.15 -10.33
C ASP A 3 -8.29 0.01 -8.89
N VAL A 4 -7.23 -0.78 -8.69
CA VAL A 4 -6.63 -1.08 -7.38
C VAL A 4 -5.12 -0.90 -7.45
N ILE A 5 -4.58 -0.14 -6.50
CA ILE A 5 -3.15 0.07 -6.28
C ILE A 5 -2.73 -0.75 -5.07
N VAL A 6 -1.86 -1.73 -5.30
CA VAL A 6 -1.35 -2.62 -4.23
C VAL A 6 0.07 -2.20 -3.88
N CYS A 7 0.28 -1.80 -2.62
CA CYS A 7 1.57 -1.33 -2.14
C CYS A 7 2.22 -2.38 -1.23
N THR A 8 3.22 -3.08 -1.75
CA THR A 8 3.83 -4.28 -1.15
C THR A 8 5.14 -4.00 -0.39
N GLY A 9 5.32 -2.79 0.13
CA GLY A 9 6.56 -2.42 0.79
C GLY A 9 6.59 -0.99 1.32
N PRO A 10 7.71 -0.56 1.93
CA PRO A 10 7.84 0.78 2.46
C PRO A 10 7.98 1.80 1.32
N ILE A 11 7.43 2.99 1.52
CA ILE A 11 7.66 4.13 0.63
C ILE A 11 8.91 4.87 1.09
N THR A 12 9.83 5.13 0.17
CA THR A 12 11.05 5.88 0.43
C THR A 12 10.86 7.34 0.05
N ARG A 13 11.67 8.23 0.63
CA ARG A 13 11.66 9.65 0.28
C ARG A 13 11.97 9.89 -1.20
N GLN A 14 12.75 8.99 -1.82
CA GLN A 14 13.11 9.07 -3.24
C GLN A 14 11.98 8.65 -4.19
N ASN A 15 11.12 7.71 -3.79
CA ASN A 15 10.03 7.22 -4.64
C ASN A 15 8.66 7.83 -4.32
N ARG A 16 8.53 8.59 -3.23
CA ARG A 16 7.29 9.25 -2.79
C ARG A 16 6.55 9.95 -3.93
N ASP A 17 7.19 10.89 -4.60
CA ASP A 17 6.53 11.73 -5.61
C ASP A 17 6.11 10.92 -6.84
N ARG A 18 6.86 9.85 -7.16
CA ARG A 18 6.52 8.94 -8.25
C ARG A 18 5.26 8.14 -7.92
N VAL A 19 5.12 7.70 -6.67
CA VAL A 19 3.95 6.96 -6.19
C VAL A 19 2.71 7.84 -6.17
N VAL A 20 2.83 9.10 -5.72
CA VAL A 20 1.72 10.07 -5.77
C VAL A 20 1.29 10.32 -7.22
N ARG A 21 2.24 10.54 -8.13
CA ARG A 21 1.93 10.71 -9.55
C ARG A 21 1.21 9.50 -10.16
N ILE A 22 1.61 8.28 -9.80
CA ILE A 22 0.91 7.06 -10.23
C ILE A 22 -0.53 7.08 -9.71
N TYR A 23 -0.74 7.40 -8.43
CA TYR A 23 -2.07 7.49 -7.85
C TYR A 23 -2.97 8.53 -8.54
N GLU A 24 -2.42 9.69 -8.92
CA GLU A 24 -3.15 10.74 -9.64
C GLU A 24 -3.52 10.33 -11.08
N GLN A 25 -2.71 9.50 -11.72
CA GLN A 25 -2.97 8.99 -13.07
C GLN A 25 -4.01 7.88 -13.13
N VAL A 26 -4.36 7.28 -11.98
CA VAL A 26 -5.42 6.28 -11.90
C VAL A 26 -6.79 6.98 -11.89
N PRO A 27 -7.71 6.63 -12.82
CA PRO A 27 -9.06 7.19 -12.85
C PRO A 27 -9.90 6.70 -11.67
N ASP A 28 -10.91 7.49 -11.29
CA ASP A 28 -11.86 7.11 -10.25
C ASP A 28 -12.95 6.18 -10.81
N PRO A 29 -13.43 5.18 -10.03
CA PRO A 29 -13.08 4.89 -8.63
C PRO A 29 -11.77 4.09 -8.47
N LYS A 30 -10.92 4.50 -7.52
CA LYS A 30 -9.64 3.83 -7.23
C LYS A 30 -9.48 3.46 -5.76
N PHE A 31 -8.84 2.33 -5.52
CA PHE A 31 -8.58 1.80 -4.18
C PHE A 31 -7.09 1.59 -3.93
N VAL A 32 -6.62 1.88 -2.73
CA VAL A 32 -5.23 1.66 -2.30
C VAL A 32 -5.21 0.60 -1.21
N VAL A 33 -4.38 -0.41 -1.40
CA VAL A 33 -4.21 -1.52 -0.45
C VAL A 33 -2.77 -1.55 0.04
N ALA A 34 -2.61 -1.42 1.35
CA ALA A 34 -1.31 -1.56 2.00
C ALA A 34 -1.06 -3.04 2.33
N VAL A 35 -0.02 -3.62 1.76
CA VAL A 35 0.33 -5.03 1.93
C VAL A 35 1.64 -5.15 2.69
N GLY A 36 1.56 -5.82 3.82
CA GLY A 36 2.69 -6.14 4.67
C GLY A 36 3.04 -5.07 5.70
N ALA A 37 3.76 -5.51 6.74
CA ALA A 37 4.05 -4.69 7.91
C ALA A 37 4.86 -3.42 7.58
N CYS A 38 5.71 -3.48 6.55
CA CYS A 38 6.49 -2.35 6.07
C CYS A 38 5.61 -1.23 5.48
N ALA A 39 4.57 -1.57 4.73
CA ALA A 39 3.64 -0.59 4.18
C ALA A 39 2.75 0.02 5.27
N MET A 40 2.30 -0.79 6.24
CA MET A 40 1.36 -0.40 7.29
C MET A 40 1.96 0.48 8.40
N SER A 41 3.23 0.28 8.75
CA SER A 41 3.82 0.93 9.93
C SER A 41 5.28 1.34 9.77
N GLY A 42 5.88 1.05 8.61
CA GLY A 42 7.32 1.11 8.39
C GLY A 42 8.08 -0.11 8.93
N CYS A 43 7.51 -0.89 9.86
CA CYS A 43 8.12 -2.08 10.49
C CYS A 43 9.62 -1.87 10.82
N VAL A 44 10.51 -2.72 10.30
CA VAL A 44 11.97 -2.65 10.49
C VAL A 44 12.59 -1.34 9.97
N TYR A 45 11.89 -0.62 9.11
CA TYR A 45 12.31 0.67 8.56
C TYR A 45 11.67 1.87 9.27
N ARG A 46 10.95 1.65 10.37
CA ARG A 46 10.32 2.72 11.14
C ARG A 46 11.42 3.62 11.73
N GLY A 47 11.35 4.91 11.42
CA GLY A 47 12.36 5.90 11.86
C GLY A 47 13.64 5.92 11.02
N ALA A 48 13.73 5.11 9.95
CA ALA A 48 14.84 5.21 9.01
C ALA A 48 14.78 6.55 8.25
N TYR A 49 15.95 7.17 8.05
CA TYR A 49 16.06 8.48 7.40
C TYR A 49 15.54 8.52 5.96
N ASN A 50 15.47 7.36 5.31
CA ASN A 50 15.12 7.20 3.90
C ASN A 50 13.66 6.79 3.67
N THR A 51 12.90 6.42 4.70
CA THR A 51 11.50 6.00 4.56
C THR A 51 10.54 7.10 4.98
N CYS A 52 9.34 7.06 4.41
CA CYS A 52 8.24 7.97 4.73
C CYS A 52 7.32 7.42 5.84
N GLY A 53 7.74 6.37 6.56
CA GLY A 53 6.90 5.73 7.58
C GLY A 53 5.77 4.87 6.98
N SER A 54 4.56 4.99 7.52
CA SER A 54 3.38 4.31 6.97
C SER A 54 2.98 4.94 5.63
N ILE A 55 2.46 4.12 4.73
CA ILE A 55 1.92 4.59 3.45
C ILE A 55 0.73 5.56 3.61
N ASP A 56 0.02 5.52 4.74
CA ASP A 56 -1.04 6.48 5.09
C ASP A 56 -0.59 7.94 5.08
N GLN A 57 0.71 8.18 5.25
CA GLN A 57 1.28 9.53 5.18
C GLN A 57 1.44 10.04 3.74
N VAL A 58 1.25 9.17 2.75
CA VAL A 58 1.50 9.45 1.33
C VAL A 58 0.23 9.27 0.50
N LEU A 59 -0.53 8.19 0.71
CA LEU A 59 -1.74 7.87 -0.03
C LEU A 59 -2.90 7.52 0.92
N PRO A 60 -4.15 7.79 0.54
CA PRO A 60 -5.31 7.35 1.31
C PRO A 60 -5.49 5.83 1.16
N VAL A 61 -5.28 5.06 2.23
CA VAL A 61 -5.40 3.60 2.23
C VAL A 61 -6.83 3.17 2.49
N ASN A 62 -7.32 2.21 1.71
CA ASN A 62 -8.66 1.62 1.88
C ASN A 62 -8.62 0.32 2.68
N ALA A 63 -7.58 -0.50 2.53
CA ALA A 63 -7.44 -1.76 3.23
C ALA A 63 -5.99 -2.09 3.56
N TYR A 64 -5.81 -2.86 4.63
CA TYR A 64 -4.51 -3.36 5.07
C TYR A 64 -4.50 -4.88 5.09
N ILE A 65 -3.46 -5.48 4.53
CA ILE A 65 -3.24 -6.93 4.58
C ILE A 65 -1.93 -7.20 5.33
N PRO A 66 -1.98 -7.70 6.57
CA PRO A 66 -0.79 -7.89 7.39
C PRO A 66 0.07 -9.07 6.89
N GLY A 67 1.40 -8.94 7.01
CA GLY A 67 2.37 -10.01 6.67
C GLY A 67 3.83 -9.53 6.61
N CYS A 68 4.80 -10.43 6.84
CA CYS A 68 6.24 -10.15 6.69
C CYS A 68 7.09 -11.45 6.63
N PRO A 69 7.26 -12.10 5.45
CA PRO A 69 6.58 -11.84 4.19
C PRO A 69 5.11 -12.29 4.24
N ILE A 70 4.28 -11.76 3.36
CA ILE A 70 2.88 -12.16 3.29
C ILE A 70 2.73 -13.52 2.61
N ARG A 71 1.81 -14.36 3.10
CA ARG A 71 1.43 -15.59 2.40
C ARG A 71 0.59 -15.26 1.15
N PRO A 72 0.82 -15.93 0.01
CA PRO A 72 0.09 -15.64 -1.22
C PRO A 72 -1.42 -15.84 -1.06
N ASP A 73 -1.83 -16.87 -0.33
CA ASP A 73 -3.24 -17.15 0.03
C ASP A 73 -3.87 -15.98 0.81
N ALA A 74 -3.15 -15.39 1.76
CA ALA A 74 -3.64 -14.25 2.54
C ALA A 74 -3.75 -12.96 1.70
N LEU A 75 -2.87 -12.77 0.71
CA LEU A 75 -2.97 -11.66 -0.23
C LEU A 75 -4.24 -11.79 -1.08
N ILE A 76 -4.50 -12.98 -1.63
CA ILE A 76 -5.69 -13.24 -2.45
C ILE A 76 -6.96 -13.03 -1.62
N ASP A 77 -7.03 -13.61 -0.41
CA ASP A 77 -8.16 -13.44 0.49
C ASP A 77 -8.41 -11.97 0.86
N GLY A 78 -7.35 -11.21 1.13
CA GLY A 78 -7.47 -9.78 1.42
C GLY A 78 -7.99 -8.95 0.24
N VAL A 79 -7.56 -9.26 -0.98
CA VAL A 79 -8.08 -8.61 -2.20
C VAL A 79 -9.53 -8.99 -2.46
N VAL A 80 -9.90 -10.26 -2.29
CA VAL A 80 -11.30 -10.73 -2.44
C VAL A 80 -12.21 -10.04 -1.42
N LYS A 81 -11.77 -9.90 -0.17
CA LYS A 81 -12.53 -9.17 0.86
C LYS A 81 -12.72 -7.70 0.53
N LEU A 82 -11.70 -7.04 -0.04
CA LEU A 82 -11.83 -5.67 -0.51
C LEU A 82 -12.87 -5.57 -1.62
N LEU A 83 -12.81 -6.45 -2.62
CA LEU A 83 -13.77 -6.45 -3.74
C LEU A 83 -15.22 -6.68 -3.29
N ASN A 84 -15.43 -7.52 -2.27
CA ASN A 84 -16.75 -7.76 -1.69
C ASN A 84 -17.27 -6.60 -0.81
N SER A 85 -16.39 -5.67 -0.43
CA SER A 85 -16.73 -4.48 0.35
C SER A 85 -17.10 -3.27 -0.52
N LEU A 86 -16.98 -3.39 -1.85
CA LEU A 86 -17.36 -2.39 -2.84
C LEU A 86 -18.86 -2.46 -3.14
#